data_AF-A0A1G1KFT7-F1
#
_entry.id   AF-A0A1G1KFT7-F1
#
_cell.length_a   1.000
_cell.length_b   1.000
_cell.length_c   1.000
_cell.angle_alpha   90.00
_cell.angle_beta   90.00
_cell.angle_gamma   90.00
#
_symmetry.space_group_name_H-M   'P 1'
#
loop_
_entity.id
_entity.type
_entity.pdbx_description
1 polymer ?
#
loop_
_entity_poly.entity_id
_entity_poly.type
_entity_poly.pdbx_seq_one_letter_code
_entity_poly.pdbx_strand_id
1 'polypeptide(L)'
;MAVDRGTALQEMFSQSIGPADAPRALEFALTAPESITAVSVSGFLDSVIDLRKPAKLQKFVDLIKDFAVPKHLIETAKKIGEQPPDLLRDTETLLKALLVPNWRSWPMLFDVPTASQIFGQLVDQARIQAISYPSKFSGGDCLAIFPRNFENSDAFVELDDASPLEVGIRRLDATTWQKLES
;
A
#
# COMPACT_ATOMS: atom_id res chain seq x y z
N MET A 1 0.18 -4.68 -6.34
CA MET A 1 0.97 -5.14 -7.50
C MET A 1 2.42 -4.75 -7.28
N ALA A 2 3.35 -5.46 -7.93
CA ALA A 2 4.79 -5.22 -7.85
C ALA A 2 5.41 -5.32 -9.24
N VAL A 3 6.53 -4.65 -9.44
CA VAL A 3 7.23 -4.55 -10.75
C VAL A 3 7.74 -5.89 -11.27
N ASP A 4 8.04 -6.82 -10.36
CA ASP A 4 8.54 -8.15 -10.70
C ASP A 4 8.07 -9.19 -9.67
N ARG A 5 8.17 -10.47 -10.04
CA ARG A 5 7.74 -11.60 -9.20
C ARG A 5 8.52 -11.68 -7.88
N GLY A 6 9.80 -11.34 -7.87
CA GLY A 6 10.62 -11.36 -6.65
C GLY A 6 10.14 -10.33 -5.63
N THR A 7 9.90 -9.10 -6.09
CA THR A 7 9.29 -8.04 -5.28
C THR A 7 7.89 -8.43 -4.81
N ALA A 8 7.07 -9.03 -5.67
CA ALA A 8 5.73 -9.49 -5.31
C ALA A 8 5.73 -10.53 -4.17
N LEU A 9 6.63 -11.52 -4.23
CA LEU A 9 6.74 -12.57 -3.21
C LEU A 9 7.24 -12.00 -1.87
N GLN A 10 8.22 -11.10 -1.91
CA GLN A 10 8.74 -10.46 -0.69
C GLN A 10 7.69 -9.60 0.02
N GLU A 11 6.88 -8.85 -0.72
CA GLU A 11 5.75 -8.09 -0.18
C GLU A 11 4.64 -9.00 0.37
N MET A 12 4.31 -10.09 -0.35
CA MET A 12 3.29 -11.06 0.07
C MET A 12 3.65 -11.69 1.42
N PHE A 13 4.91 -12.12 1.58
CA PHE A 13 5.38 -12.77 2.81
C PHE A 13 5.91 -11.80 3.86
N SER A 14 6.03 -10.51 3.53
CA SER A 14 6.63 -9.50 4.40
C SER A 14 8.07 -9.86 4.84
N GLN A 15 8.89 -10.30 3.88
CA GLN A 15 10.24 -10.81 4.13
C GLN A 15 11.28 -10.11 3.25
N SER A 16 12.38 -9.63 3.86
CA SER A 16 13.54 -9.09 3.15
C SER A 16 14.52 -10.22 2.85
N ILE A 17 14.48 -10.75 1.62
CA ILE A 17 15.25 -11.94 1.23
C ILE A 17 16.09 -11.61 -0.01
N GLY A 18 17.35 -12.06 -0.01
CA GLY A 18 18.22 -11.89 -1.16
C GLY A 18 17.73 -12.71 -2.37
N PRO A 19 18.08 -12.34 -3.62
CA PRO A 19 17.63 -13.06 -4.82
C PRO A 19 17.95 -14.55 -4.82
N ALA A 20 19.06 -14.95 -4.18
CA ALA A 20 19.50 -16.34 -4.08
C ALA A 20 18.71 -17.18 -3.05
N ASP A 21 17.99 -16.53 -2.13
CA ASP A 21 17.33 -17.17 -0.98
C ASP A 21 15.81 -17.28 -1.17
N ALA A 22 15.28 -16.97 -2.37
CA ALA A 22 13.85 -17.03 -2.67
C ALA A 22 13.16 -18.38 -2.34
N PRO A 23 13.78 -19.57 -2.54
CA PRO A 23 13.19 -20.84 -2.11
C PRO A 23 12.97 -20.90 -0.59
N ARG A 24 13.88 -20.28 0.17
CA ARG A 24 13.82 -20.20 1.64
C ARG A 24 12.63 -19.36 2.12
N ALA A 25 12.22 -18.36 1.33
CA ALA A 25 11.04 -17.55 1.61
C ALA A 25 9.75 -18.40 1.69
N LEU A 26 9.59 -19.30 0.71
CA LEU A 26 8.46 -20.21 0.62
C LEU A 26 8.45 -21.22 1.77
N GLU A 27 9.63 -21.73 2.13
CA GLU A 27 9.80 -22.62 3.29
C GLU A 27 9.43 -21.90 4.60
N PHE A 28 9.92 -20.68 4.82
CA PHE A 28 9.58 -19.90 6.02
C PHE A 28 8.09 -19.53 6.08
N ALA A 29 7.47 -19.29 4.92
CA ALA A 29 6.04 -19.05 4.81
C ALA A 29 5.19 -20.34 4.92
N LEU A 30 5.82 -21.52 5.07
CA LEU A 30 5.17 -22.82 5.07
C LEU A 30 4.21 -23.00 3.89
N THR A 31 4.54 -22.40 2.75
CA THR A 31 3.67 -22.33 1.58
C THR A 31 4.24 -23.20 0.48
N ALA A 32 3.45 -24.16 0.00
CA ALA A 32 3.86 -24.98 -1.12
C ALA A 32 3.97 -24.10 -2.40
N PRO A 33 5.03 -24.23 -3.21
CA PRO A 33 5.22 -23.39 -4.40
C PRO A 33 4.02 -23.36 -5.35
N GLU A 34 3.31 -24.48 -5.48
CA GLU A 34 2.09 -24.66 -6.27
C GLU A 34 0.86 -23.95 -5.71
N SER A 35 0.89 -23.48 -4.47
CA SER A 35 -0.19 -22.73 -3.83
C SER A 35 -0.17 -21.24 -4.18
N ILE A 36 0.80 -20.78 -4.97
CA ILE A 36 0.96 -19.38 -5.37
C ILE A 36 0.85 -19.28 -6.88
N THR A 37 -0.12 -18.48 -7.33
CA THR A 37 -0.18 -18.05 -8.73
C THR A 37 0.27 -16.60 -8.80
N ALA A 38 1.29 -16.33 -9.62
CA ALA A 38 1.67 -14.97 -10.01
C ALA A 38 1.19 -14.74 -11.44
N VAL A 39 0.50 -13.63 -11.66
CA VAL A 39 0.00 -13.23 -12.98
C VAL A 39 0.62 -11.91 -13.37
N SER A 40 1.03 -11.79 -14.64
CA SER A 40 1.41 -10.51 -15.23
C SER A 40 0.15 -9.69 -15.54
N VAL A 41 0.28 -8.39 -15.34
CA VAL A 41 -0.79 -7.42 -15.47
C VAL A 41 -0.26 -6.17 -16.15
N SER A 42 -0.99 -5.71 -17.17
CA SER A 42 -0.72 -4.47 -17.87
C SER A 42 -1.92 -3.54 -17.79
N GLY A 43 -1.70 -2.25 -17.99
CA GLY A 43 -2.80 -1.30 -17.87
C GLY A 43 -2.38 0.15 -18.00
N PHE A 44 -3.37 1.01 -17.78
CA PHE A 44 -3.24 2.45 -17.82
C PHE A 44 -3.99 3.07 -16.64
N LEU A 45 -3.38 4.07 -16.00
CA LEU A 45 -3.97 4.82 -14.89
C LEU A 45 -3.78 6.31 -15.16
N ASP A 46 -4.85 7.08 -15.02
CA ASP A 46 -4.88 8.54 -15.16
C ASP A 46 -4.23 9.26 -13.98
N SER A 47 -4.41 8.74 -12.76
CA SER A 47 -4.01 9.42 -11.53
C SER A 47 -3.27 8.50 -10.56
N VAL A 48 -1.98 8.80 -10.34
CA VAL A 48 -1.12 8.04 -9.44
C VAL A 48 -0.32 8.98 -8.54
N ILE A 49 -0.39 8.76 -7.23
CA ILE A 49 0.54 9.37 -6.27
C ILE A 49 1.82 8.55 -6.22
N ASP A 50 2.95 9.19 -6.53
CA ASP A 50 4.27 8.56 -6.52
C ASP A 50 5.05 8.95 -5.26
N LEU A 51 5.21 8.00 -4.33
CA LEU A 51 5.92 8.21 -3.06
C LEU A 51 7.44 8.34 -3.24
N ARG A 52 8.00 8.05 -4.41
CA ARG A 52 9.42 8.33 -4.72
C ARG A 52 9.68 9.81 -5.03
N LYS A 53 8.61 10.61 -5.19
CA LYS A 53 8.69 12.04 -5.48
C LYS A 53 8.20 12.84 -4.28
N PRO A 54 8.97 12.94 -3.17
CA PRO A 54 8.57 13.61 -1.93
C PRO A 54 8.06 15.03 -2.15
N ALA A 55 8.66 15.77 -3.10
CA ALA A 55 8.25 17.13 -3.43
C ALA A 55 6.77 17.25 -3.82
N LYS A 56 6.16 16.19 -4.39
CA LYS A 56 4.73 16.19 -4.74
C LYS A 56 3.82 16.06 -3.51
N LEU A 57 4.33 15.57 -2.39
CA LEU A 57 3.60 15.42 -1.13
C LEU A 57 3.60 16.71 -0.30
N GLN A 58 4.40 17.72 -0.67
CA GLN A 58 4.52 18.95 0.10
C GLN A 58 3.17 19.65 0.33
N LYS A 59 2.31 19.70 -0.70
CA LYS A 59 0.96 20.28 -0.57
C LYS A 59 0.11 19.58 0.47
N PHE A 60 0.24 18.25 0.58
CA PHE A 60 -0.50 17.49 1.59
C PHE A 60 0.03 17.78 3.00
N VAL A 61 1.35 17.82 3.15
CA VAL A 61 2.00 18.20 4.42
C VAL A 61 1.58 19.61 4.85
N ASP A 62 1.54 20.56 3.91
CA ASP A 62 1.14 21.94 4.19
C ASP A 62 -0.29 22.05 4.74
N LEU A 63 -1.17 21.10 4.43
CA LEU A 63 -2.54 21.06 4.96
C LEU A 63 -2.61 20.52 6.39
N ILE A 64 -1.73 19.58 6.76
CA ILE A 64 -1.82 18.87 8.04
C ILE A 64 -0.83 19.38 9.10
N LYS A 65 0.24 20.09 8.69
CA LYS A 65 1.35 20.48 9.58
C LYS A 65 0.92 21.39 10.74
N ASP A 66 -0.17 22.13 10.56
CA ASP A 66 -0.69 23.10 11.53
C ASP A 66 -1.72 22.48 12.50
N PHE A 67 -2.02 21.18 12.35
CA PHE A 67 -2.84 20.49 13.35
C PHE A 67 -2.15 20.47 14.70
N ALA A 68 -2.93 20.64 15.76
CA ALA A 68 -2.45 20.63 17.13
C ALA A 68 -2.91 19.35 17.83
N VAL A 69 -2.00 18.68 18.53
CA VAL A 69 -2.36 17.57 19.41
C VAL A 69 -3.12 18.15 20.61
N PRO A 70 -4.34 17.70 20.90
CA PRO A 70 -5.08 18.11 22.08
C PRO A 70 -4.30 17.83 23.38
N LYS A 71 -4.29 18.79 24.31
CA LYS A 71 -3.55 18.69 25.58
C LYS A 71 -3.86 17.41 26.37
N HIS A 72 -5.12 16.97 26.37
CA HIS A 72 -5.54 15.77 27.09
C HIS A 72 -4.86 14.49 26.57
N LEU A 73 -4.50 14.41 25.28
CA LEU A 73 -3.77 13.26 24.73
C LEU A 73 -2.31 13.26 25.19
N ILE A 74 -1.68 14.44 25.23
CA ILE A 74 -0.31 14.60 25.75
C ILE A 74 -0.24 14.20 27.22
N GLU A 75 -1.23 14.63 28.02
CA GLU A 75 -1.33 14.26 29.43
C GLU A 75 -1.59 12.77 29.63
N THR A 76 -2.44 12.18 28.78
CA THR A 76 -2.74 10.75 28.83
C THR A 76 -1.51 9.92 28.50
N ALA A 77 -0.77 10.25 27.44
CA ALA A 77 0.47 9.56 27.06
C ALA A 77 1.49 9.57 28.20
N LYS A 78 1.68 10.73 28.85
CA LYS A 78 2.56 10.84 30.03
C LYS A 78 2.11 9.96 31.20
N LYS A 79 0.80 9.85 31.46
CA LYS A 79 0.25 9.03 32.55
C LYS A 79 0.49 7.54 32.34
N ILE A 80 0.48 7.08 31.09
CA ILE A 80 0.69 5.66 30.74
C ILE A 80 2.15 5.33 30.40
N GLY A 81 3.06 6.30 30.50
CA GLY A 81 4.49 6.10 30.21
C GLY A 81 4.83 6.00 28.72
N GLU A 82 3.90 6.41 27.84
CA GLU A 82 4.08 6.38 26.40
C GLU A 82 4.58 7.73 25.84
N GLN A 83 5.17 7.68 24.65
CA GLN A 83 5.54 8.88 23.91
C GLN A 83 4.27 9.67 23.52
N PRO A 84 4.28 11.00 23.62
CA PRO A 84 3.16 11.80 23.12
C PRO A 84 2.99 11.58 21.60
N PRO A 85 1.76 11.66 21.08
CA PRO A 85 1.53 11.56 19.64
C PRO A 85 2.36 12.60 18.90
N ASP A 86 3.11 12.14 17.90
CA ASP A 86 3.90 13.02 17.03
C ASP A 86 3.07 13.45 15.81
N LEU A 87 3.36 14.65 15.30
CA LEU A 87 2.67 15.22 14.15
C LEU A 87 3.56 15.15 12.92
N LEU A 88 2.98 14.72 11.79
CA LEU A 88 3.67 14.69 10.51
C LEU A 88 3.74 16.13 9.94
N ARG A 89 4.88 16.80 10.12
CA ARG A 89 5.06 18.23 9.76
C ARG A 89 5.88 18.48 8.51
N ASP A 90 6.54 17.45 8.01
CA ASP A 90 7.41 17.52 6.85
C ASP A 90 7.26 16.26 5.98
N THR A 91 7.70 16.35 4.73
CA THR A 91 7.57 15.26 3.76
C THR A 91 8.42 14.04 4.10
N GLU A 92 9.55 14.23 4.78
CA GLU A 92 10.45 13.13 5.15
C GLU A 92 9.81 12.27 6.25
N THR A 93 9.29 12.92 7.30
CA THR A 93 8.57 12.26 8.39
C THR A 93 7.30 11.58 7.89
N LEU A 94 6.56 12.22 6.97
CA LEU A 94 5.42 11.58 6.30
C LEU A 94 5.85 10.31 5.55
N LEU A 95 6.88 10.39 4.71
CA LEU A 95 7.36 9.22 3.95
C LEU A 95 7.81 8.08 4.87
N LYS A 96 8.55 8.39 5.95
CA LYS A 96 8.94 7.40 6.96
C LYS A 96 7.72 6.72 7.57
N ALA A 97 6.68 7.49 7.91
CA ALA A 97 5.44 6.96 8.48
C ALA A 97 4.65 6.08 7.49
N LEU A 98 4.62 6.44 6.19
CA LEU A 98 3.96 5.64 5.15
C LEU A 98 4.74 4.35 4.82
N LEU A 99 6.07 4.39 4.92
CA LEU A 99 6.95 3.32 4.49
C LEU A 99 7.45 2.41 5.63
N VAL A 100 6.77 2.40 6.79
CA VAL A 100 7.11 1.50 7.91
C VAL A 100 6.96 0.02 7.50
N PRO A 101 7.99 -0.84 7.60
CA PRO A 101 7.93 -2.25 7.17
C PRO A 101 6.85 -3.05 7.90
N ASN A 102 6.78 -2.91 9.23
CA ASN A 102 5.86 -3.64 10.08
C ASN A 102 4.56 -2.87 10.35
N TRP A 103 4.00 -2.25 9.31
CA TRP A 103 2.79 -1.43 9.45
C TRP A 103 1.59 -2.24 9.96
N ARG A 104 1.58 -3.57 9.80
CA ARG A 104 0.45 -4.42 10.24
C ARG A 104 0.39 -4.66 11.75
N SER A 105 1.47 -4.42 12.50
CA SER A 105 1.54 -4.79 13.92
C SER A 105 0.46 -4.10 14.77
N TRP A 106 0.32 -2.79 14.62
CA TRP A 106 -0.62 -1.99 15.40
C TRP A 106 -2.09 -2.28 15.04
N PRO A 107 -2.48 -2.32 13.76
CA PRO A 107 -3.82 -2.72 13.35
C PRO A 107 -4.19 -4.11 13.84
N MET A 108 -3.28 -5.08 13.75
CA MET A 108 -3.57 -6.46 14.15
C MET A 108 -3.70 -6.64 15.67
N LEU A 109 -2.90 -5.93 16.47
CA LEU A 109 -2.87 -6.10 17.92
C LEU A 109 -3.89 -5.21 18.65
N PHE A 110 -4.14 -4.00 18.13
CA PHE A 110 -4.86 -2.95 18.85
C PHE A 110 -5.98 -2.29 18.04
N ASP A 111 -6.23 -2.74 16.80
CA ASP A 111 -7.21 -2.16 15.88
C ASP A 111 -6.98 -0.64 15.62
N VAL A 112 -5.72 -0.22 15.73
CA VAL A 112 -5.31 1.17 15.47
C VAL A 112 -4.80 1.28 14.04
N PRO A 113 -5.45 2.08 13.16
CA PRO A 113 -5.00 2.22 11.79
C PRO A 113 -3.65 2.93 11.72
N THR A 114 -2.80 2.46 10.82
CA THR A 114 -1.49 3.08 10.55
C THR A 114 -1.59 4.29 9.63
N ALA A 115 -0.55 5.13 9.63
CA ALA A 115 -0.45 6.28 8.74
C ALA A 115 -0.65 5.90 7.26
N SER A 116 -0.13 4.74 6.82
CA SER A 116 -0.34 4.24 5.45
C SER A 116 -1.79 3.88 5.15
N GLN A 117 -2.53 3.35 6.12
CA GLN A 117 -3.96 3.03 5.94
C GLN A 117 -4.80 4.31 5.90
N ILE A 118 -4.54 5.25 6.81
CA ILE A 118 -5.22 6.55 6.85
C ILE A 118 -4.95 7.30 5.54
N PHE A 119 -3.69 7.36 5.10
CA PHE A 119 -3.32 8.00 3.85
C PHE A 119 -3.96 7.31 2.65
N GLY A 120 -3.93 5.98 2.58
CA GLY A 120 -4.60 5.21 1.53
C GLY A 120 -6.10 5.53 1.43
N GLN A 121 -6.78 5.63 2.57
CA GLN A 121 -8.20 6.01 2.62
C GLN A 121 -8.43 7.44 2.13
N LEU A 122 -7.57 8.40 2.49
CA LEU A 122 -7.67 9.78 2.00
C LEU A 122 -7.47 9.86 0.47
N VAL A 123 -6.52 9.09 -0.05
CA VAL A 123 -6.26 8.99 -1.50
C VAL A 123 -7.44 8.37 -2.24
N ASP A 124 -8.02 7.32 -1.66
CA ASP A 124 -9.24 6.69 -2.19
C ASP A 124 -10.41 7.69 -2.25
N GLN A 125 -10.65 8.42 -1.15
CA GLN A 125 -11.69 9.45 -1.08
C GLN A 125 -11.45 10.63 -2.03
N ALA A 126 -10.18 10.92 -2.34
CA ALA A 126 -9.79 11.92 -3.32
C ALA A 126 -9.98 11.46 -4.78
N ARG A 127 -10.54 10.26 -5.00
CA ARG A 127 -10.77 9.63 -6.31
C ARG A 127 -9.47 9.42 -7.12
N ILE A 128 -8.36 9.21 -6.42
CA ILE A 128 -7.07 8.90 -7.06
C ILE A 128 -6.98 7.39 -7.23
N GLN A 129 -6.56 6.94 -8.42
CA GLN A 129 -6.67 5.53 -8.81
C GLN A 129 -5.59 4.65 -8.17
N ALA A 130 -4.41 5.19 -7.87
CA ALA A 130 -3.34 4.39 -7.26
C ALA A 130 -2.29 5.19 -6.47
N ILE A 131 -1.55 4.46 -5.65
CA ILE A 131 -0.31 4.90 -5.01
C ILE A 131 0.83 4.00 -5.49
N SER A 132 1.85 4.60 -6.10
CA SER A 132 3.12 3.97 -6.41
C SER A 132 4.09 4.19 -5.25
N TYR A 133 4.69 3.11 -4.75
CA TYR A 133 5.59 3.15 -3.60
C TYR A 133 6.76 2.16 -3.76
N PRO A 134 7.95 2.47 -3.22
CA PRO A 134 9.03 1.50 -3.18
C PRO A 134 8.70 0.40 -2.17
N SER A 135 8.95 -0.85 -2.56
CA SER A 135 8.90 -2.00 -1.68
C SER A 135 9.83 -1.79 -0.49
N LYS A 136 9.33 -2.14 0.69
CA LYS A 136 10.08 -2.02 1.95
C LYS A 136 11.06 -3.17 2.13
N PHE A 137 10.92 -4.22 1.32
CA PHE A 137 11.69 -5.46 1.40
C PHE A 137 12.72 -5.57 0.26
N SER A 138 12.33 -5.22 -0.97
CA SER A 138 13.24 -5.30 -2.13
C SER A 138 13.68 -3.94 -2.68
N GLY A 139 13.00 -2.85 -2.33
CA GLY A 139 13.15 -1.53 -2.97
C GLY A 139 12.50 -1.41 -4.35
N GLY A 140 12.03 -2.52 -4.93
CA GLY A 140 11.33 -2.56 -6.23
C GLY A 140 10.02 -1.76 -6.22
N ASP A 141 9.53 -1.36 -7.40
CA ASP A 141 8.29 -0.57 -7.47
C ASP A 141 7.06 -1.42 -7.15
N CYS A 142 6.20 -0.89 -6.29
CA CYS A 142 4.91 -1.44 -5.94
C CYS A 142 3.80 -0.45 -6.24
N LEU A 143 2.62 -0.98 -6.51
CA LEU A 143 1.43 -0.23 -6.86
C LEU A 143 0.24 -0.74 -6.05
N ALA A 144 -0.36 0.15 -5.26
CA ALA A 144 -1.64 -0.05 -4.59
C ALA A 144 -2.72 0.62 -5.42
N ILE A 145 -3.73 -0.14 -5.84
CA ILE A 145 -4.80 0.32 -6.73
C ILE A 145 -6.10 0.42 -5.93
N PHE A 146 -6.91 1.43 -6.25
CA PHE A 146 -8.25 1.64 -5.73
C PHE A 146 -9.28 1.40 -6.85
N PRO A 147 -9.81 0.17 -6.99
CA PRO A 147 -10.69 -0.21 -8.11
C PRO A 147 -11.90 0.70 -8.29
N ARG A 148 -12.49 1.16 -7.18
CA ARG A 148 -13.65 2.07 -7.16
C ARG A 148 -13.38 3.40 -7.88
N ASN A 149 -12.12 3.84 -7.92
CA ASN A 149 -11.75 5.10 -8.56
C ASN A 149 -11.56 4.99 -10.07
N PHE A 150 -11.84 3.82 -10.65
CA PHE A 150 -11.87 3.65 -12.10
C PHE A 150 -13.22 4.11 -12.67
N GLU A 151 -14.22 4.29 -11.82
CA GLU A 151 -15.52 4.86 -12.17
C GLU A 151 -15.36 6.19 -12.92
N ASN A 152 -15.99 6.30 -14.10
CA ASN A 152 -15.92 7.46 -14.99
C ASN A 152 -14.49 7.83 -15.49
N SER A 153 -13.62 6.84 -15.64
CA SER A 153 -12.27 7.03 -16.20
C SER A 153 -11.97 6.01 -17.30
N ASP A 154 -10.94 6.30 -18.10
CA ASP A 154 -10.43 5.37 -19.12
C ASP A 154 -9.36 4.42 -18.56
N ALA A 155 -9.08 4.50 -17.26
CA ALA A 155 -8.14 3.64 -16.57
C ALA A 155 -8.59 2.17 -16.58
N PHE A 156 -7.61 1.29 -16.76
CA PHE A 156 -7.83 -0.14 -16.73
C PHE A 156 -6.59 -0.90 -16.29
N VAL A 157 -6.80 -2.10 -15.76
CA VAL A 157 -5.75 -3.10 -15.53
C VAL A 157 -6.27 -4.45 -16.03
N GLU A 158 -5.47 -5.17 -16.78
CA GLU A 158 -5.85 -6.46 -17.35
C GLU A 158 -4.75 -7.51 -17.17
N LEU A 159 -5.17 -8.77 -17.14
CA LEU A 159 -4.28 -9.93 -17.04
C LEU A 159 -3.65 -10.21 -18.40
N ASP A 160 -2.31 -10.21 -18.46
CA ASP A 160 -1.57 -10.56 -19.67
C ASP A 160 -1.58 -12.08 -19.90
N ASP A 161 -1.51 -12.84 -18.79
CA ASP A 161 -1.36 -14.28 -18.81
C ASP A 161 -2.70 -15.02 -18.86
N ALA A 162 -2.64 -16.32 -19.17
CA ALA A 162 -3.75 -17.22 -18.92
C ALA A 162 -4.06 -17.24 -17.41
N SER A 163 -5.25 -16.77 -17.06
CA SER A 163 -5.73 -16.79 -15.69
C SER A 163 -6.20 -18.20 -15.30
N PRO A 164 -6.23 -18.55 -14.00
CA PRO A 164 -6.97 -19.73 -13.54
C PRO A 164 -8.40 -19.75 -14.12
N LEU A 165 -8.92 -20.95 -14.42
CA LEU A 165 -10.22 -21.12 -15.09
C LEU A 165 -11.38 -20.45 -14.36
N GLU A 166 -11.23 -20.22 -13.06
CA GLU A 166 -12.23 -19.64 -12.16
C GLU A 166 -12.23 -18.10 -12.17
N VAL A 167 -11.28 -17.45 -12.86
CA VAL A 167 -11.21 -15.99 -12.93
C VAL A 167 -12.27 -15.45 -13.88
N GLY A 168 -13.37 -14.96 -13.31
CA GLY A 168 -14.49 -14.37 -14.05
C GLY A 168 -14.23 -12.95 -14.59
N ILE A 169 -13.17 -12.27 -14.13
CA ILE A 169 -12.83 -10.89 -14.52
C ILE A 169 -11.36 -10.84 -14.93
N ARG A 170 -11.10 -10.64 -16.22
CA ARG A 170 -9.74 -10.50 -16.75
C ARG A 170 -9.27 -9.06 -16.90
N ARG A 171 -10.21 -8.12 -16.90
CA ARG A 171 -9.96 -6.68 -17.04
C ARG A 171 -10.77 -5.93 -15.99
N LEU A 172 -10.06 -5.14 -15.20
CA LEU A 172 -10.59 -4.20 -14.24
C LEU A 172 -10.66 -2.81 -14.88
N ASP A 173 -11.85 -2.28 -15.04
CA ASP A 173 -12.13 -0.95 -15.61
C ASP A 173 -13.39 -0.33 -14.98
N ALA A 174 -13.83 0.82 -15.51
CA ALA A 174 -15.02 1.55 -15.07
C ALA A 174 -16.31 0.70 -15.02
N THR A 175 -16.40 -0.39 -15.80
CA THR A 175 -17.59 -1.25 -15.91
C THR A 175 -17.48 -2.53 -15.09
N THR A 176 -16.27 -2.99 -14.78
CA THR A 176 -16.05 -4.28 -14.12
C THR A 176 -15.67 -4.16 -12.64
N TRP A 177 -15.27 -2.98 -12.16
CA TRP A 177 -14.79 -2.81 -10.78
C TRP A 177 -15.80 -3.22 -9.70
N GLN A 178 -17.10 -3.01 -9.94
CA GLN A 178 -18.14 -3.34 -8.96
C GLN A 178 -18.22 -4.83 -8.66
N LYS A 179 -17.82 -5.68 -9.62
CA LYS A 179 -17.83 -7.14 -9.46
C LYS A 179 -16.73 -7.64 -8.51
N LEU A 180 -15.84 -6.75 -8.03
CA LEU A 180 -14.85 -7.05 -6.99
C LEU A 180 -15.35 -6.73 -5.57
N GLU A 181 -16.46 -6.02 -5.42
CA GLU A 181 -17.02 -5.63 -4.11
C GLU A 181 -18.23 -6.49 -3.67
N SER A 182 -18.63 -7.46 -4.49
CA SER A 182 -19.73 -8.42 -4.23
C SER A 182 -19.24 -9.77 -3.72
#